data_AF-A0AAV4X571-F1
#
_entry.id   AF-A0AAV4X571-F1
#
_cell.length_a   1.000
_cell.length_b   1.000
_cell.length_c   1.000
_cell.angle_alpha   90.00
_cell.angle_beta   90.00
_cell.angle_gamma   90.00
#
_symmetry.space_group_name_H-M   'P 1'
#
loop_
_entity.id
_entity.type
_entity.pdbx_description
1 polymer ?
#
loop_
_entity_poly.entity_id
_entity_poly.type
_entity_poly.pdbx_seq_one_letter_code
_entity_poly.pdbx_strand_id
1 'polypeptide(L)' 'MINFLLSDNPIAKILRDNITFKFIPMLNPDGVFVGNYRTCILGQDLNRCWQEKSIHAYPTLAAVKSVTETLSSEKVNQSM' A
#
# COMPACT_ATOMS: atom_id res chain seq x y z
N MET A 1 -5.14 -7.10 13.17
CA MET A 1 -4.07 -7.63 12.30
C MET A 1 -2.69 -7.16 12.76
N ILE A 2 -2.37 -5.86 12.72
CA ILE A 2 -1.04 -5.35 13.12
C ILE A 2 -0.67 -5.79 14.55
N ASN A 3 -1.59 -5.62 15.51
CA ASN A 3 -1.36 -6.07 16.90
C ASN A 3 -1.03 -7.57 17.01
N PHE A 4 -1.64 -8.42 16.18
CA PHE A 4 -1.29 -9.84 16.13
C PHE A 4 0.14 -10.04 15.60
N LEU A 5 0.46 -9.38 14.48
CA LEU A 5 1.80 -9.45 13.88
C LEU A 5 2.89 -8.85 14.77
N LEU A 6 2.56 -8.02 15.75
CA LEU A 6 3.52 -7.47 16.72
C LEU A 6 3.55 -8.23 18.05
N SER A 7 2.59 -9.13 18.29
CA SER A 7 2.52 -9.90 19.53
C SER A 7 3.60 -10.97 19.64
N ASP A 8 3.77 -11.51 20.85
CA ASP A 8 4.63 -12.65 21.17
C ASP A 8 4.06 -14.01 20.74
N ASN A 9 2.95 -14.01 19.97
CA ASN A 9 2.38 -15.25 19.46
C ASN A 9 3.43 -16.01 18.62
N PRO A 10 3.65 -17.33 18.86
CA PRO A 10 4.64 -18.12 18.14
C PRO A 10 4.48 -18.06 16.62
N ILE A 11 3.23 -18.04 16.14
CA ILE A 11 2.91 -17.94 14.71
C ILE A 11 3.35 -16.58 14.17
N ALA A 12 3.07 -15.51 14.89
CA ALA A 12 3.47 -14.16 14.49
C ALA A 12 5.00 -14.03 14.41
N LYS A 13 5.73 -14.69 15.33
CA LYS A 13 7.20 -14.74 15.28
C LYS A 13 7.71 -15.47 14.03
N ILE A 14 7.22 -16.67 13.75
CA ILE A 14 7.58 -17.44 12.55
C ILE A 14 7.30 -16.62 11.27
N LEU A 15 6.16 -15.92 11.22
CA LEU A 15 5.82 -15.07 10.08
C LEU A 15 6.80 -13.90 9.92
N ARG A 16 7.18 -13.21 11.01
CA ARG A 16 8.16 -12.11 10.97
C ARG A 16 9.55 -12.59 10.57
N ASP A 17 9.93 -13.82 10.93
CA ASP A 17 11.23 -14.40 10.61
C ASP A 17 11.35 -14.78 9.11
N ASN A 18 10.22 -15.06 8.44
CA ASN A 18 10.20 -15.55 7.05
C ASN A 18 9.62 -14.57 6.03
N ILE A 19 8.85 -13.57 6.47
CA ILE A 19 8.10 -12.68 5.59
C ILE A 19 8.29 -11.23 6.03
N THR A 20 8.69 -10.38 5.09
CA THR A 20 8.66 -8.93 5.29
C THR A 20 7.28 -8.39 4.90
N PHE A 21 6.53 -7.91 5.88
CA PHE A 21 5.25 -7.25 5.65
C PHE A 21 5.45 -5.75 5.38
N LYS A 22 4.82 -5.22 4.33
CA LYS A 22 4.79 -3.79 4.00
C LYS A 22 3.34 -3.32 4.04
N PHE A 23 3.05 -2.27 4.80
CA PHE A 23 1.69 -1.77 5.02
C PHE A 23 1.52 -0.36 4.48
N ILE A 24 0.43 -0.13 3.74
CA ILE A 24 -0.08 1.20 3.41
C ILE A 24 -1.40 1.35 4.18
N PRO A 25 -1.41 2.03 5.34
CA PRO A 25 -2.56 2.02 6.24
C PRO A 25 -3.77 2.77 5.66
N MET A 26 -3.55 3.69 4.74
CA MET A 26 -4.60 4.48 4.11
C MET A 26 -4.18 4.92 2.71
N LEU A 27 -5.00 4.61 1.70
CA LEU A 27 -4.77 4.98 0.30
C LEU A 27 -5.50 6.28 -0.12
N ASN A 28 -6.59 6.62 0.58
CA ASN A 28 -7.46 7.74 0.26
C ASN A 28 -7.74 8.62 1.50
N PRO A 29 -6.71 9.28 2.07
CA PRO A 29 -6.89 10.14 3.24
C PRO A 29 -7.84 11.32 2.95
N ASP A 30 -7.72 11.94 1.78
CA ASP A 30 -8.51 13.13 1.42
C ASP A 30 -10.00 12.79 1.26
N GLY A 31 -10.31 11.69 0.59
CA GLY A 31 -11.71 11.24 0.44
C GLY A 31 -12.34 10.93 1.78
N VAL A 32 -11.61 10.29 2.70
CA VAL A 32 -12.09 10.02 4.06
C VAL A 32 -12.33 11.32 4.84
N PHE A 33 -11.38 12.26 4.77
CA PHE A 33 -11.50 13.55 5.46
C PHE A 33 -12.75 14.33 5.02
N VAL A 34 -13.06 14.31 3.72
CA VAL A 34 -14.24 14.98 3.14
C VAL A 34 -15.54 14.19 3.39
N GLY A 35 -15.46 12.95 3.87
CA GLY A 35 -16.62 12.09 4.11
C GLY A 35 -17.09 11.33 2.87
N ASN A 36 -16.26 11.22 1.84
CA ASN A 36 -16.55 10.39 0.69
C ASN A 36 -16.52 8.90 1.09
N TYR A 37 -17.56 8.18 0.69
CA TYR A 37 -17.64 6.73 0.93
C TYR A 37 -16.67 5.93 0.06
N ARG A 38 -16.56 6.25 -1.23
CA ARG A 38 -15.85 5.41 -2.22
C ARG A 38 -14.79 6.13 -3.04
N THR A 39 -14.97 7.43 -3.27
CA THR A 39 -14.22 8.18 -4.27
C THR A 39 -13.13 9.05 -3.63
N CYS A 40 -12.09 9.38 -4.40
CA CYS A 40 -11.19 10.46 -4.05
C CYS A 40 -11.90 11.82 -4.18
N ILE A 41 -11.19 12.91 -3.85
CA ILE A 41 -11.74 14.26 -3.93
C ILE A 41 -12.18 14.66 -5.35
N LEU A 42 -11.62 14.04 -6.39
CA LEU A 42 -12.01 14.24 -7.79
C LEU A 42 -13.26 13.43 -8.21
N GLY A 43 -13.92 12.75 -7.26
CA GLY A 43 -15.11 11.95 -7.55
C GLY A 43 -14.84 10.62 -8.24
N GLN A 44 -13.57 10.16 -8.29
CA GLN A 44 -13.18 8.93 -8.98
C GLN A 44 -12.87 7.80 -8.01
N ASP A 45 -13.23 6.57 -8.40
CA ASP A 45 -12.88 5.36 -7.67
C ASP A 45 -11.42 4.99 -7.94
N LEU A 46 -10.55 5.19 -6.95
CA LEU A 46 -9.12 4.89 -7.06
C LEU A 46 -8.85 3.44 -7.48
N ASN A 47 -9.69 2.49 -7.10
CA ASN A 47 -9.50 1.09 -7.47
C ASN A 47 -9.79 0.79 -8.96
N ARG A 48 -10.30 1.77 -9.71
CA ARG A 48 -10.45 1.68 -11.18
C ARG A 48 -9.36 2.46 -11.93
N CYS A 49 -8.52 3.19 -11.22
CA CYS A 49 -7.51 4.08 -11.80
C CYS A 49 -6.09 3.48 -11.74
N TRP A 50 -5.94 2.18 -11.45
CA TRP A 50 -4.63 1.52 -11.39
C TRP A 50 -3.85 1.55 -12.71
N GLN A 51 -4.50 1.70 -13.87
CA GLN A 51 -3.81 1.82 -15.17
C GLN A 51 -3.53 3.27 -15.56
N GLU A 52 -4.13 4.23 -14.85
CA GLU A 52 -3.97 5.65 -15.14
C GLU A 52 -2.57 6.14 -14.75
N LYS A 53 -2.06 7.09 -15.56
CA LYS A 53 -0.70 7.64 -15.44
C LYS A 53 -0.67 9.06 -14.85
N SER A 54 -1.82 9.67 -14.61
CA SER A 54 -1.87 11.05 -14.10
C SER A 54 -1.47 11.10 -12.63
N ILE A 55 -0.22 11.51 -12.37
CA ILE A 55 0.29 11.79 -11.01
C ILE A 55 -0.51 12.90 -10.33
N HIS A 56 -1.03 13.87 -11.09
CA HIS A 56 -1.77 15.00 -10.53
C HIS A 56 -3.17 14.58 -10.08
N ALA A 57 -3.82 13.67 -10.83
CA ALA A 57 -5.14 13.17 -10.46
C ALA A 57 -5.08 12.05 -9.40
N TYR A 58 -4.04 11.20 -9.46
CA TYR A 58 -3.91 10.01 -8.61
C TYR A 58 -2.54 9.92 -7.92
N PRO A 59 -2.14 10.93 -7.13
CA PRO A 59 -0.81 10.95 -6.51
C PRO A 59 -0.56 9.76 -5.59
N THR A 60 -1.59 9.30 -4.86
CA THR A 60 -1.47 8.14 -3.96
C THR A 60 -1.24 6.83 -4.71
N LEU A 61 -1.91 6.62 -5.85
CA LEU A 61 -1.68 5.43 -6.69
C LEU A 61 -0.29 5.45 -7.31
N ALA A 62 0.17 6.61 -7.79
CA ALA A 62 1.50 6.76 -8.34
C ALA A 62 2.60 6.47 -7.31
N ALA A 63 2.45 6.97 -6.08
CA ALA A 63 3.37 6.69 -4.99
C ALA A 63 3.42 5.18 -4.65
N VAL A 64 2.26 4.51 -4.59
CA VAL A 64 2.20 3.07 -4.32
C VAL A 64 2.83 2.25 -5.43
N LYS A 65 2.62 2.60 -6.70
CA LYS A 65 3.30 1.95 -7.83
C LYS A 65 4.81 2.09 -7.71
N SER A 66 5.30 3.32 -7.51
CA SER A 66 6.74 3.59 -7.37
C SER A 66 7.37 2.75 -6.26
N VAL A 67 6.75 2.72 -5.07
CA VAL A 67 7.23 1.88 -3.96
C VAL A 67 7.22 0.39 -4.33
N THR A 68 6.18 -0.08 -5.01
CA THR A 68 6.07 -1.49 -5.42
C THR A 68 7.13 -1.88 -6.45
N GLU A 69 7.42 -0.99 -7.40
CA GLU A 69 8.48 -1.17 -8.40
C GLU A 69 9.86 -1.22 -7.72
N THR A 70 10.16 -0.28 -6.82
CA THR A 70 11.42 -0.29 -6.05
C THR A 70 11.59 -1.57 -5.25
N LEU A 71 10.54 -2.00 -4.52
CA LEU A 71 10.57 -3.25 -3.75
C LEU A 71 10.74 -4.50 -4.64
N SER A 72 10.21 -4.47 -5.85
CA SER A 72 10.37 -5.57 -6.81
C SER A 72 11.81 -5.66 -7.30
N SER A 73 12.44 -4.51 -7.56
CA SER A 73 13.86 -4.44 -7.94
C SER A 73 14.80 -4.86 -6.80
N GLU A 74 14.50 -4.50 -5.56
CA GLU A 74 15.30 -4.89 -4.38
C GLU A 74 15.37 -6.42 -4.21
N LYS A 75 14.25 -7.13 -4.45
CA LYS A 75 14.23 -8.59 -4.37
C LYS A 75 15.13 -9.26 -5.42
N VAL A 76 15.19 -8.69 -6.63
CA VAL A 76 16.06 -9.21 -7.70
C VAL A 76 17.53 -9.10 -7.30
N ASN A 77 17.92 -7.96 -6.71
CA ASN A 77 19.31 -7.69 -6.33
C ASN A 77 19.79 -8.46 -5.10
N GLN A 78 18.90 -8.97 -4.24
CA GLN A 78 19.26 -9.83 -3.10
C GLN A 78 19.42 -11.32 -3.48
N SER A 79 19.00 -11.70 -4.69
CA SER A 79 19.09 -13.07 -5.22
C SER A 79 20.26 -13.29 -6.19
N MET A 80 21.04 -12.25 -6.48
CA MET A 80 22.32 -12.30 -7.21
C MET A 80 23.48 -12.14 -6.23
#